data_AF-A0A3N4HF78-F1
#
_entry.id   AF-A0A3N4HF78-F1
#
_cell.length_a   1.000
_cell.length_b   1.000
_cell.length_c   1.000
_cell.angle_alpha   90.00
_cell.angle_beta   90.00
_cell.angle_gamma   90.00
#
_symmetry.space_group_name_H-M   'P 1'
#
loop_
_entity.id
_entity.type
_entity.pdbx_description
1 polymer ?
#
loop_
_entity_poly.entity_id
_entity_poly.type
_entity_poly.pdbx_seq_one_letter_code
_entity_poly.pdbx_strand_id
1 'polypeptide(L)'
;MNGQHNGPNNIQLGYKPKQLANLHHKHVEKDEAILEADRRNGTKFVFYMSSRRFGKEKGPTFRGIYTQTAGKVPDVVEGVRMPRSAADIEAMTDHELAVTIRAAGLCSHYPGNGTPFNRYDLCCMLFVIVGVEPSEGFLENAPANPPPSALPQLTKKQAVSQGFPAHY
;
A
#
# COMPACT_ATOMS: atom_id res chain seq x y z
N MET A 1 69.25 -9.33 3.48
CA MET A 1 68.96 -7.92 3.83
C MET A 1 67.45 -7.77 3.99
N ASN A 2 67.07 -6.93 4.95
CA ASN A 2 65.75 -6.76 5.56
C ASN A 2 64.60 -6.40 4.61
N GLY A 3 63.37 -6.73 5.03
CA GLY A 3 62.15 -6.13 4.48
C GLY A 3 60.86 -6.81 4.95
N GLN A 4 60.52 -6.69 6.24
CA GLN A 4 59.18 -6.99 6.76
C GLN A 4 58.15 -5.98 6.21
N HIS A 5 56.95 -6.44 5.86
CA HIS A 5 55.71 -5.71 6.14
C HIS A 5 54.57 -6.68 6.45
N ASN A 6 54.10 -6.59 7.70
CA ASN A 6 52.91 -7.24 8.25
C ASN A 6 51.63 -6.57 7.74
N GLY A 7 50.58 -7.37 7.54
CA GLY A 7 49.20 -6.89 7.48
C GLY A 7 48.21 -8.03 7.17
N PRO A 8 47.49 -8.58 8.16
CA PRO A 8 46.50 -9.64 7.95
C PRO A 8 45.13 -9.02 7.68
N ASN A 9 44.65 -9.08 6.44
CA ASN A 9 43.23 -8.75 6.15
C ASN A 9 42.37 -9.99 6.30
N ASN A 10 42.04 -10.25 7.56
CA ASN A 10 40.93 -11.09 7.97
C ASN A 10 39.63 -10.31 7.69
N ILE A 11 38.92 -10.64 6.62
CA ILE A 11 37.50 -10.25 6.48
C ILE A 11 36.70 -11.53 6.29
N GLN A 12 35.97 -11.88 7.35
CA GLN A 12 34.88 -12.85 7.38
C GLN A 12 34.08 -12.78 6.08
N LEU A 13 33.97 -13.91 5.37
CA LEU A 13 32.91 -14.15 4.40
C LEU A 13 31.58 -14.23 5.17
N GLY A 14 31.11 -13.06 5.59
CA GLY A 14 29.80 -12.87 6.19
C GLY A 14 28.73 -13.26 5.19
N TYR A 15 27.74 -14.00 5.69
CA TYR A 15 26.48 -14.33 5.06
C TYR A 15 25.98 -13.19 4.13
N LYS A 16 25.89 -13.47 2.83
CA LYS A 16 25.20 -12.61 1.87
C LYS A 16 23.70 -12.97 1.89
N PRO A 17 22.82 -12.13 2.45
CA PRO A 17 21.39 -12.34 2.22
C PRO A 17 21.14 -12.21 0.71
N LYS A 18 20.44 -13.19 0.15
CA LYS A 18 19.85 -13.14 -1.20
C LYS A 18 18.75 -12.07 -1.21
N GLN A 19 19.11 -10.80 -1.12
CA GLN A 19 18.27 -9.75 -1.69
C GLN A 19 18.47 -9.82 -3.20
N LEU A 20 17.55 -10.56 -3.80
CA LEU A 20 17.39 -10.83 -5.21
C LEU A 20 17.63 -9.56 -6.05
N ALA A 21 18.73 -9.58 -6.82
CA ALA A 21 18.75 -9.31 -8.26
C ALA A 21 18.08 -8.06 -8.86
N ASN A 22 17.75 -7.01 -8.10
CA ASN A 22 17.09 -5.80 -8.64
C ASN A 22 18.00 -4.56 -8.72
N LEU A 23 19.32 -4.74 -8.79
CA LEU A 23 20.28 -3.61 -8.83
C LEU A 23 20.53 -3.01 -10.22
N HIS A 24 19.74 -3.37 -11.25
CA HIS A 24 19.90 -2.83 -12.61
C HIS A 24 18.62 -2.42 -13.33
N HIS A 25 17.47 -2.41 -12.65
CA HIS A 25 16.30 -1.78 -13.24
C HIS A 25 16.50 -0.27 -13.14
N LYS A 26 17.04 0.34 -14.21
CA LYS A 26 16.76 1.75 -14.51
C LYS A 26 15.28 1.96 -14.22
N HIS A 27 14.95 2.95 -13.39
CA HIS A 27 13.57 3.41 -13.29
C HIS A 27 13.18 3.87 -14.70
N VAL A 28 12.58 2.96 -15.47
CA VAL A 28 11.94 3.32 -16.73
C VAL A 28 10.73 4.07 -16.26
N GLU A 29 10.74 5.38 -16.47
CA GLU A 29 9.57 6.22 -16.29
C GLU A 29 8.41 5.56 -17.04
N LYS A 30 7.52 4.92 -16.28
CA LYS A 30 6.39 4.22 -16.87
C LYS A 30 5.47 5.29 -17.46
N ASP A 31 5.03 5.06 -18.70
CA ASP A 31 4.00 5.89 -19.34
C ASP A 31 2.81 6.08 -18.38
N GLU A 32 2.33 7.32 -18.26
CA GLU A 32 1.20 7.67 -17.41
C GLU A 32 -0.04 6.82 -17.73
N ALA A 33 -0.26 6.48 -19.00
CA ALA A 33 -1.36 5.60 -19.41
C ALA A 33 -1.22 4.18 -18.83
N ILE A 34 0.02 3.67 -18.73
CA ILE A 34 0.32 2.36 -18.12
C ILE A 34 0.13 2.44 -16.61
N LEU A 35 0.59 3.51 -15.97
CA LEU A 35 0.41 3.73 -14.54
C LEU A 35 -1.07 3.83 -14.16
N GLU A 36 -1.89 4.52 -14.95
CA GLU A 36 -3.33 4.57 -14.74
C GLU A 36 -3.99 3.20 -14.91
N ALA A 37 -3.56 2.40 -15.89
CA ALA A 37 -4.04 1.04 -16.06
C ALA A 37 -3.67 0.14 -14.88
N ASP A 38 -2.42 0.22 -14.39
CA ASP A 38 -1.92 -0.50 -13.22
C ASP A 38 -2.76 -0.13 -11.97
N ARG A 39 -2.98 1.17 -11.71
CA ARG A 39 -3.82 1.65 -10.60
C ARG A 39 -5.25 1.11 -10.69
N ARG A 40 -5.88 1.18 -11.87
CA ARG A 40 -7.24 0.66 -12.11
C ARG A 40 -7.33 -0.84 -11.81
N ASN A 41 -6.41 -1.62 -12.39
CA ASN A 41 -6.45 -3.07 -12.30
C ASN A 41 -6.05 -3.56 -10.91
N GLY A 42 -5.03 -2.96 -10.30
CA GLY A 42 -4.63 -3.23 -8.93
C GLY A 42 -5.75 -2.93 -7.94
N THR A 43 -6.45 -1.81 -8.09
CA THR A 43 -7.58 -1.45 -7.23
C THR A 43 -8.71 -2.47 -7.34
N LYS A 44 -9.09 -2.86 -8.56
CA LYS A 44 -10.12 -3.89 -8.78
C LYS A 44 -9.72 -5.23 -8.16
N PHE A 45 -8.47 -5.63 -8.33
CA PHE A 45 -7.95 -6.88 -7.77
C PHE A 45 -7.99 -6.87 -6.24
N VAL A 46 -7.47 -5.81 -5.60
CA VAL A 46 -7.45 -5.69 -4.13
C VAL A 46 -8.87 -5.59 -3.57
N PHE A 47 -9.75 -4.82 -4.20
CA PHE A 47 -11.16 -4.76 -3.80
C PHE A 47 -11.81 -6.14 -3.85
N TYR A 48 -11.62 -6.88 -4.95
CA TYR A 48 -12.13 -8.24 -5.10
C TYR A 48 -11.56 -9.21 -4.05
N MET A 49 -10.25 -9.13 -3.78
CA MET A 49 -9.60 -9.91 -2.72
C MET A 49 -10.15 -9.56 -1.34
N SER A 50 -10.47 -8.29 -1.08
CA SER A 50 -11.07 -7.82 0.18
C SER A 50 -12.46 -8.40 0.35
N SER A 51 -13.30 -8.31 -0.67
CA SER A 51 -14.64 -8.92 -0.67
C SER A 51 -14.59 -10.43 -0.44
N ARG A 52 -13.56 -11.12 -0.97
CA ARG A 52 -13.38 -12.57 -0.75
C ARG A 52 -12.83 -12.91 0.63
N ARG A 53 -11.79 -12.21 1.09
CA ARG A 53 -11.07 -12.50 2.34
C ARG A 53 -11.97 -12.35 3.56
N PHE A 54 -12.73 -11.26 3.62
CA PHE A 54 -13.66 -11.03 4.72
C PHE A 54 -14.97 -11.83 4.59
N GLY A 55 -14.99 -12.83 3.69
CA GLY A 55 -15.99 -13.90 3.62
C GLY A 55 -15.65 -15.18 4.41
N LYS A 56 -14.41 -15.36 4.92
CA LYS A 56 -13.91 -16.31 5.95
C LYS A 56 -12.43 -16.66 5.69
N GLU A 57 -11.52 -16.24 6.57
CA GLU A 57 -10.27 -16.91 7.01
C GLU A 57 -9.43 -15.96 7.88
N LYS A 58 -8.61 -16.50 8.81
CA LYS A 58 -7.66 -15.70 9.62
C LYS A 58 -6.31 -15.63 8.92
N GLY A 59 -5.83 -14.42 8.60
CA GLY A 59 -4.57 -14.20 7.89
C GLY A 59 -3.42 -13.61 8.73
N PRO A 60 -2.28 -13.30 8.05
CA PRO A 60 -0.98 -13.01 8.66
C PRO A 60 -0.85 -11.65 9.39
N THR A 61 0.31 -11.40 9.99
CA THR A 61 0.64 -10.16 10.74
C THR A 61 1.00 -8.97 9.84
N PHE A 62 0.91 -7.75 10.38
CA PHE A 62 1.16 -6.47 9.67
C PHE A 62 2.61 -6.40 9.19
N ARG A 63 2.85 -6.33 7.87
CA ARG A 63 4.21 -6.30 7.29
C ARG A 63 4.61 -4.98 6.64
N GLY A 64 3.76 -3.96 6.75
CA GLY A 64 3.95 -2.64 6.12
C GLY A 64 3.26 -2.52 4.76
N ILE A 65 3.08 -1.27 4.30
CA ILE A 65 2.41 -0.97 3.03
C ILE A 65 3.43 -0.96 1.90
N TYR A 66 3.15 -1.76 0.88
CA TYR A 66 3.93 -1.79 -0.36
C TYR A 66 3.10 -1.21 -1.50
N THR A 67 3.75 -0.38 -2.30
CA THR A 67 3.24 0.04 -3.60
C THR A 67 3.76 -0.88 -4.68
N GLN A 68 2.86 -1.34 -5.55
CA GLN A 68 3.21 -2.20 -6.68
C GLN A 68 4.12 -1.48 -7.71
N THR A 69 4.23 -0.16 -7.60
CA THR A 69 4.91 0.70 -8.59
C THR A 69 6.21 1.33 -8.08
N ALA A 70 6.30 1.64 -6.78
CA ALA A 70 7.44 2.37 -6.20
C ALA A 70 8.09 1.68 -4.97
N GLY A 71 7.79 0.40 -4.72
CA GLY A 71 8.40 -0.34 -3.61
C GLY A 71 7.76 -0.06 -2.24
N LYS A 72 8.58 0.11 -1.20
CA LYS A 72 8.08 0.31 0.17
C LYS A 72 7.59 1.76 0.33
N VAL A 73 6.37 1.94 0.86
CA VAL A 73 5.82 3.28 1.11
C VAL A 73 6.59 3.97 2.25
N PRO A 74 6.93 5.26 2.13
CA PRO A 74 7.53 6.04 3.22
C PRO A 74 6.65 6.06 4.48
N ASP A 75 7.26 6.22 5.65
CA ASP A 75 6.54 6.23 6.93
C ASP A 75 5.51 7.38 7.06
N VAL A 76 5.70 8.47 6.31
CA VAL A 76 4.78 9.62 6.26
C VAL A 76 4.61 10.06 4.80
N VAL A 77 3.36 10.23 4.36
CA VAL A 77 2.99 10.69 3.00
C VAL A 77 1.93 11.78 3.14
N GLU A 78 2.15 12.93 2.51
CA GLU A 78 1.22 14.09 2.57
C GLU A 78 0.85 14.51 4.01
N GLY A 79 1.78 14.37 4.96
CA GLY A 79 1.55 14.65 6.39
C GLY A 79 0.81 13.55 7.16
N VAL A 80 0.33 12.51 6.47
CA VAL A 80 -0.33 11.34 7.07
C VAL A 80 0.71 10.28 7.41
N ARG A 81 0.72 9.81 8.66
CA ARG A 81 1.57 8.69 9.09
C ARG A 81 0.97 7.37 8.63
N MET A 82 1.77 6.52 8.00
CA MET A 82 1.32 5.19 7.57
C MET A 82 1.02 4.30 8.79
N PRO A 83 -0.10 3.56 8.78
CA PRO A 83 -0.48 2.71 9.90
C PRO A 83 0.55 1.61 10.13
N ARG A 84 0.64 1.14 11.38
CA ARG A 84 1.51 0.04 11.81
C ARG A 84 0.75 -1.11 12.45
N SER A 85 -0.57 -0.97 12.62
CA SER A 85 -1.45 -1.97 13.21
C SER A 85 -2.84 -1.94 12.55
N ALA A 86 -3.66 -2.96 12.82
CA ALA A 86 -5.07 -2.96 12.42
C ALA A 86 -5.85 -1.84 13.14
N ALA A 87 -5.61 -1.65 14.44
CA ALA A 87 -6.22 -0.57 15.22
C ALA A 87 -5.87 0.83 14.67
N ASP A 88 -4.65 1.02 14.15
CA ASP A 88 -4.26 2.27 13.50
C ASP A 88 -5.16 2.54 12.28
N ILE A 89 -5.34 1.53 11.41
CA ILE A 89 -6.22 1.64 10.23
C ILE A 89 -7.65 2.00 10.67
N GLU A 90 -8.16 1.35 11.69
CA GLU A 90 -9.52 1.57 12.19
C GLU A 90 -9.74 2.96 12.78
N ALA A 91 -8.68 3.58 13.31
CA ALA A 91 -8.71 4.92 13.90
C ALA A 91 -8.52 6.06 12.89
N MET A 92 -7.92 5.80 11.72
CA MET A 92 -7.62 6.82 10.69
C MET A 92 -8.89 7.42 10.11
N THR A 93 -8.95 8.72 9.88
CA THR A 93 -10.06 9.40 9.18
C THR A 93 -10.20 8.96 7.72
N ASP A 94 -11.35 9.21 7.09
CA ASP A 94 -11.58 8.88 5.66
C ASP A 94 -10.53 9.50 4.74
N HIS A 95 -10.07 10.72 5.07
CA HIS A 95 -9.01 11.39 4.33
C HIS A 95 -7.67 10.65 4.46
N GLU A 96 -7.27 10.29 5.69
CA GLU A 96 -6.03 9.56 5.95
C GLU A 96 -6.04 8.17 5.31
N LEU A 97 -7.17 7.47 5.35
CA LEU A 97 -7.37 6.21 4.64
C LEU A 97 -7.18 6.37 3.13
N ALA A 98 -7.74 7.43 2.55
CA ALA A 98 -7.61 7.72 1.13
C ALA A 98 -6.17 8.02 0.71
N VAL A 99 -5.44 8.84 1.49
CA VAL A 99 -4.01 9.11 1.27
C VAL A 99 -3.20 7.81 1.33
N THR A 100 -3.47 6.97 2.32
CA THR A 100 -2.76 5.70 2.55
C THR A 100 -2.99 4.70 1.40
N ILE A 101 -4.23 4.58 0.93
CA ILE A 101 -4.58 3.75 -0.23
C ILE A 101 -3.86 4.24 -1.50
N ARG A 102 -3.81 5.55 -1.74
CA ARG A 102 -3.10 6.12 -2.88
C ARG A 102 -1.59 5.96 -2.76
N ALA A 103 -1.05 6.05 -1.55
CA ALA A 103 0.35 5.75 -1.28
C ALA A 103 0.72 4.29 -1.60
N ALA A 104 -0.21 3.35 -1.42
CA ALA A 104 -0.08 1.96 -1.86
C ALA A 104 -0.22 1.76 -3.39
N GLY A 105 -0.45 2.83 -4.16
CA GLY A 105 -0.64 2.78 -5.62
C GLY A 105 -2.05 2.37 -6.04
N LEU A 106 -3.05 2.45 -5.17
CA LEU A 106 -4.44 2.12 -5.44
C LEU A 106 -5.35 3.35 -5.40
N CYS A 107 -6.51 3.27 -6.04
CA CYS A 107 -7.46 4.38 -6.06
C CYS A 107 -8.28 4.39 -4.77
N SER A 108 -8.40 5.57 -4.14
CA SER A 108 -9.34 5.81 -3.02
C SER A 108 -10.80 5.98 -3.47
N HIS A 109 -11.02 6.01 -4.79
CA HIS A 109 -12.32 6.15 -5.43
C HIS A 109 -12.50 5.02 -6.44
N TYR A 110 -13.75 4.65 -6.68
CA TYR A 110 -14.08 3.63 -7.67
C TYR A 110 -13.60 4.08 -9.06
N PRO A 111 -12.69 3.32 -9.70
CA PRO A 111 -12.05 3.81 -10.92
C PRO A 111 -13.02 3.95 -12.10
N GLY A 112 -14.17 3.29 -12.07
CA GLY A 112 -15.16 3.30 -13.17
C GLY A 112 -15.95 4.60 -13.27
N ASN A 113 -16.21 5.28 -12.15
CA ASN A 113 -17.13 6.42 -12.06
C ASN A 113 -16.64 7.56 -11.15
N GLY A 114 -15.56 7.35 -10.39
CA GLY A 114 -14.99 8.33 -9.46
C GLY A 114 -15.76 8.49 -8.14
N THR A 115 -16.72 7.60 -7.85
CA THR A 115 -17.42 7.56 -6.55
C THR A 115 -16.45 7.20 -5.44
N PRO A 116 -16.42 7.93 -4.31
CA PRO A 116 -15.54 7.58 -3.20
C PRO A 116 -15.90 6.22 -2.62
N PHE A 117 -14.89 5.44 -2.27
CA PHE A 117 -15.12 4.26 -1.45
C PHE A 117 -15.57 4.68 -0.05
N ASN A 118 -16.48 3.91 0.54
CA ASN A 118 -16.85 4.15 1.93
C ASN A 118 -15.67 3.77 2.85
N ARG A 119 -15.73 4.23 4.10
CA ARG A 119 -14.68 3.97 5.10
C ARG A 119 -14.33 2.49 5.26
N TYR A 120 -15.34 1.63 5.35
CA TYR A 120 -15.15 0.19 5.56
C TYR A 120 -14.50 -0.47 4.34
N ASP A 121 -14.87 -0.05 3.12
CA ASP A 121 -14.19 -0.50 1.91
C ASP A 121 -12.70 -0.16 1.94
N LEU A 122 -12.36 1.08 2.32
CA LEU A 122 -10.97 1.54 2.42
C LEU A 122 -10.19 0.77 3.50
N CYS A 123 -10.78 0.55 4.68
CA CYS A 123 -10.17 -0.26 5.74
C CYS A 123 -9.92 -1.70 5.27
N CYS A 124 -10.93 -2.35 4.69
CA CYS A 124 -10.82 -3.71 4.15
C CYS A 124 -9.72 -3.83 3.09
N MET A 125 -9.64 -2.86 2.17
CA MET A 125 -8.56 -2.81 1.18
C MET A 125 -7.19 -2.72 1.86
N LEU A 126 -7.02 -1.86 2.87
CA LEU A 126 -5.75 -1.75 3.61
C LEU A 126 -5.39 -3.03 4.35
N PHE A 127 -6.35 -3.67 5.03
CA PHE A 127 -6.13 -4.95 5.70
C PHE A 127 -5.62 -6.03 4.73
N VAL A 128 -6.18 -6.09 3.52
CA VAL A 128 -5.68 -6.99 2.47
C VAL A 128 -4.26 -6.63 2.03
N ILE A 129 -3.97 -5.36 1.79
CA ILE A 129 -2.65 -4.89 1.33
C ILE A 129 -1.56 -5.24 2.34
N VAL A 130 -1.81 -4.98 3.62
CA VAL A 130 -0.83 -5.20 4.70
C VAL A 130 -0.85 -6.63 5.25
N GLY A 131 -1.86 -7.41 4.86
CA GLY A 131 -1.99 -8.82 5.18
C GLY A 131 -2.67 -9.12 6.51
N VAL A 132 -3.31 -8.17 7.19
CA VAL A 132 -3.86 -8.34 8.56
C VAL A 132 -5.35 -8.60 8.62
N GLU A 133 -5.79 -9.08 9.78
CA GLU A 133 -7.21 -9.10 10.16
C GLU A 133 -7.59 -7.82 10.90
N PRO A 134 -8.84 -7.34 10.76
CA PRO A 134 -9.39 -6.30 11.61
C PRO A 134 -9.46 -6.74 13.08
N SER A 135 -9.58 -5.76 13.98
CA SER A 135 -9.93 -5.99 15.37
C SER A 135 -11.26 -6.73 15.50
N GLU A 136 -11.37 -7.51 16.58
CA GLU A 136 -12.60 -8.23 16.89
C GLU A 136 -13.80 -7.28 16.94
N GLY A 137 -14.91 -7.68 16.33
CA GLY A 137 -16.13 -6.88 16.26
C GLY A 137 -16.11 -5.71 15.26
N PHE A 138 -14.99 -5.35 14.62
CA PHE A 138 -14.96 -4.21 13.67
C PHE A 138 -15.94 -4.41 12.50
N LEU A 139 -15.88 -5.58 11.84
CA LEU A 139 -16.77 -5.89 10.73
C LEU A 139 -18.19 -6.28 11.18
N GLU A 140 -18.31 -6.90 12.36
CA GLU A 140 -19.61 -7.31 12.92
C GLU A 140 -20.45 -6.11 13.34
N ASN A 141 -19.80 -5.04 13.79
CA ASN A 141 -20.42 -3.77 14.13
C ASN A 141 -20.51 -2.80 12.95
N ALA A 142 -20.08 -3.20 11.75
CA ALA A 142 -20.21 -2.37 10.57
C ALA A 142 -21.70 -2.14 10.26
N PRO A 143 -22.13 -0.90 9.98
CA PRO A 143 -23.52 -0.60 9.65
C PRO A 143 -23.90 -1.33 8.35
N ALA A 144 -25.09 -1.94 8.35
CA ALA A 144 -25.62 -2.66 7.18
C ALA A 144 -25.63 -1.79 5.90
N ASN A 145 -25.84 -0.48 6.08
CA ASN A 145 -25.65 0.53 5.04
C ASN A 145 -24.58 1.51 5.53
N PRO A 146 -23.33 1.42 5.04
CA PRO A 146 -22.28 2.36 5.37
C PRO A 146 -22.71 3.80 5.08
N PRO A 147 -22.41 4.76 5.98
CA PRO A 147 -22.64 6.16 5.70
C PRO A 147 -21.84 6.58 4.45
N PRO A 148 -22.32 7.58 3.70
CA PRO A 148 -21.57 8.14 2.59
C PRO A 148 -20.18 8.59 3.05
N SER A 149 -19.17 8.34 2.22
CA SER A 149 -17.80 8.81 2.47
C SER A 149 -17.78 10.33 2.63
N ALA A 150 -16.95 10.84 3.54
CA ALA A 150 -16.69 12.27 3.66
C ALA A 150 -15.81 12.82 2.53
N LEU A 151 -15.25 11.94 1.69
CA LEU A 151 -14.42 12.33 0.55
C LEU A 151 -15.26 12.98 -0.56
N PRO A 152 -14.71 13.98 -1.27
CA PRO A 152 -15.40 14.58 -2.41
C PRO A 152 -15.56 13.58 -3.55
N GLN A 153 -16.66 13.71 -4.29
CA GLN A 153 -16.88 13.01 -5.55
C GLN A 153 -15.83 13.48 -6.58
N LEU A 154 -15.25 12.54 -7.31
CA LEU A 154 -14.31 12.83 -8.39
C LEU A 154 -14.86 12.37 -9.75
N THR A 155 -14.25 12.87 -10.82
CA THR A 155 -14.43 12.28 -12.15
C THR A 155 -13.64 10.97 -12.27
N LYS A 156 -14.00 10.14 -13.26
CA LYS A 156 -13.30 8.90 -13.61
C LYS A 156 -11.80 9.10 -13.88
N LYS A 157 -11.41 10.24 -14.46
CA LYS A 157 -10.02 10.56 -14.77
C LYS A 157 -9.28 10.95 -13.50
N GLN A 158 -9.82 11.88 -12.72
CA GLN A 158 -9.24 12.30 -11.45
C GLN A 158 -9.03 11.13 -10.48
N ALA A 159 -9.97 10.18 -10.41
CA ALA A 159 -9.85 9.00 -9.54
C ALA A 159 -8.60 8.15 -9.79
N VAL A 160 -7.99 8.21 -10.98
CA VAL A 160 -6.83 7.37 -11.34
C VAL A 160 -5.55 8.16 -11.56
N SER A 161 -5.64 9.48 -11.65
CA SER A 161 -4.50 10.37 -11.92
C SER A 161 -4.15 11.30 -10.75
N GLN A 162 -5.12 11.67 -9.91
CA GLN A 162 -4.95 12.70 -8.88
C GLN A 162 -4.58 12.10 -7.51
N GLY A 163 -3.67 12.78 -6.80
CA GLY A 163 -3.35 12.49 -5.40
C GLY A 163 -2.55 11.21 -5.17
N PHE A 164 -1.89 10.70 -6.21
CA PHE A 164 -0.89 9.65 -6.08
C PHE A 164 0.48 10.29 -5.87
N PRO A 165 1.31 9.78 -4.94
CA PRO A 165 2.67 10.28 -4.77
C PRO A 165 3.44 10.15 -6.09
N ALA A 166 4.28 11.13 -6.39
CA ALA A 166 5.19 11.08 -7.53
C ALA A 166 6.09 9.84 -7.40
N HIS A 167 6.26 9.11 -8.50
CA HIS A 167 7.25 8.04 -8.56
C HIS A 167 8.63 8.72 -8.57
N TYR A 168 9.38 8.61 -7.48
CA TYR A 168 10.77 9.04 -7.41
C TYR A 168 11.69 7.98 -8.01
#